data_AF-L0IY81-F1
#
_entry.id   AF-L0IY81-F1
#
_cell.length_a   1.000
_cell.length_b   1.000
_cell.length_c   1.000
_cell.angle_alpha   90.00
_cell.angle_beta   90.00
_cell.angle_gamma   90.00
#
_symmetry.space_group_name_H-M   'P 1'
#
loop_
_entity.id
_entity.type
_entity.pdbx_description
1 polymer ?
#
loop_
_entity_poly.entity_id
_entity_poly.type
_entity_poly.pdbx_seq_one_letter_code
_entity_poly.pdbx_strand_id
1 'polypeptide(L)'
;MAENADRPEQHYQPEHTGMYELEFPAPQLSSPDGSGPVMIHALEGFSDAGHAIRLAAQHLKNTLDTELVASFAIDELLDYRSRRPLMTFKTDHFTAYEEPELKLYALHDSLGTPFLLLAGMEPDLRWERFITAVRLLAERLGVRRVIGLGTIPMAVPHTRPITMTAHSNDKELIAEHTPWVGEVQVPGSVSNLLEFRMAQHGHEVVGFTVHVPHYLAQTDYPSAAEALLSEVARSGSLQFPLAELTQAAAEVHDKINEQVEASSEVAQVVEALERQYDAFVAAQENRSLLARDEDLPSGDELGAEFERFLAQQADDKPKDDDN
;
A
#
# COMPACT_ATOMS: atom_id res chain seq x y z
N MET A 1 -16.33 54.34 -27.50
CA MET A 1 -14.93 54.18 -27.07
C MET A 1 -14.95 53.14 -25.99
N ALA A 2 -14.69 51.90 -26.39
CA ALA A 2 -14.59 50.75 -25.51
C ALA A 2 -13.11 50.54 -25.19
N GLU A 3 -12.79 50.25 -23.94
CA GLU A 3 -11.54 49.57 -23.58
C GLU A 3 -11.82 48.68 -22.37
N ASN A 4 -12.07 47.41 -22.69
CA ASN A 4 -12.05 46.28 -21.77
C ASN A 4 -10.58 46.08 -21.36
N ALA A 5 -10.28 46.18 -20.07
CA ALA A 5 -8.99 45.79 -19.53
C ALA A 5 -8.98 44.27 -19.36
N ASP A 6 -8.46 43.59 -20.38
CA ASP A 6 -8.21 42.16 -20.38
C ASP A 6 -7.14 41.84 -19.34
N ARG A 7 -7.51 41.09 -18.29
CA ARG A 7 -6.55 40.51 -17.34
C ARG A 7 -5.95 39.29 -18.03
N PRO A 8 -4.62 39.15 -18.12
CA PRO A 8 -4.04 38.00 -18.78
C PRO A 8 -4.41 36.72 -18.01
N GLU A 9 -5.19 35.86 -18.66
CA GLU A 9 -5.33 34.46 -18.27
C GLU A 9 -3.93 33.85 -18.18
N GLN A 10 -3.53 33.45 -16.97
CA GLN A 10 -2.30 32.70 -16.78
C GLN A 10 -2.44 31.35 -17.48
N HIS A 11 -1.97 31.27 -18.73
CA HIS A 11 -1.76 30.01 -19.42
C HIS A 11 -0.71 29.23 -18.62
N TYR A 12 -1.19 28.24 -17.85
CA TYR A 12 -0.35 27.31 -17.11
C TYR A 12 0.42 26.46 -18.12
N GLN A 13 1.75 26.60 -18.15
CA GLN A 13 2.59 25.65 -18.87
C GLN A 13 2.78 24.40 -18.00
N PRO A 14 2.51 23.18 -18.50
CA PRO A 14 2.79 21.96 -17.75
C PRO A 14 4.27 21.95 -17.36
N GLU A 15 4.55 21.80 -16.07
CA GLU A 15 5.91 21.64 -15.57
C GLU A 15 6.50 20.34 -16.13
N HIS A 16 7.21 20.44 -17.26
CA HIS A 16 8.06 19.37 -17.78
C HIS A 16 9.31 19.26 -16.89
N THR A 17 9.15 18.81 -15.65
CA THR A 17 10.28 18.32 -14.83
C THR A 17 10.80 16.99 -15.36
N GLY A 18 10.14 16.39 -16.35
CA GLY A 18 10.45 15.09 -16.95
C GLY A 18 10.19 13.91 -16.01
N MET A 19 9.57 14.15 -14.84
CA MET A 19 9.24 13.10 -13.87
C MET A 19 7.78 12.68 -13.95
N TYR A 20 6.88 13.61 -14.28
CA TYR A 20 5.47 13.33 -14.52
C TYR A 20 4.88 14.35 -15.49
N GLU A 21 3.75 13.98 -16.09
CA GLU A 21 2.87 14.86 -16.85
C GLU A 21 1.56 15.05 -16.07
N LEU A 22 1.07 16.29 -16.00
CA LEU A 22 -0.20 16.62 -15.35
C LEU A 22 -1.35 16.49 -16.34
N GLU A 23 -2.44 15.90 -15.89
CA GLU A 23 -3.70 15.92 -16.62
C GLU A 23 -4.41 17.25 -16.37
N PHE A 24 -4.88 17.90 -17.44
CA PHE A 24 -5.59 19.18 -17.37
C PHE A 24 -7.01 19.07 -17.92
N PRO A 25 -8.02 19.65 -17.24
CA PRO A 25 -7.93 20.46 -16.01
C PRO A 25 -7.74 19.61 -14.74
N ALA A 26 -7.12 20.20 -13.71
CA ALA A 26 -6.96 19.54 -12.42
C ALA A 26 -8.33 19.32 -11.74
N PRO A 27 -8.56 18.16 -11.10
CA PRO A 27 -9.81 17.86 -10.44
C PRO A 27 -10.00 18.70 -9.17
N GLN A 28 -11.26 18.88 -8.76
CA GLN A 28 -11.59 19.59 -7.53
C GLN A 28 -11.35 18.67 -6.32
N LEU A 29 -10.33 18.99 -5.51
CA LEU A 29 -9.85 18.11 -4.44
C LEU A 29 -10.16 18.61 -3.02
N SER A 30 -10.90 19.71 -2.89
CA SER A 30 -11.25 20.27 -1.59
C SER A 30 -12.58 19.70 -1.10
N SER A 31 -12.58 19.19 0.13
CA SER A 31 -13.79 18.76 0.82
C SER A 31 -14.71 19.96 1.13
N PRO A 32 -16.02 19.76 1.34
CA PRO A 32 -16.96 20.84 1.65
C PRO A 32 -16.63 21.65 2.90
N ASP A 33 -15.88 21.05 3.84
CA ASP A 33 -15.41 21.67 5.08
C ASP A 33 -14.10 22.45 4.92
N GLY A 34 -13.53 22.50 3.71
CA GLY A 34 -12.27 23.16 3.40
C GLY A 34 -11.03 22.36 3.78
N SER A 35 -11.18 21.12 4.27
CA SER A 35 -10.05 20.24 4.52
C SER A 35 -9.44 19.75 3.20
N GLY A 36 -8.11 19.61 3.22
CA GLY A 36 -7.35 19.05 2.11
C GLY A 36 -7.57 17.53 1.96
N PRO A 37 -7.26 16.96 0.78
CA PRO A 37 -7.45 15.53 0.53
C PRO A 37 -6.48 14.67 1.34
N VAL A 38 -6.87 13.42 1.58
CA VAL A 38 -5.93 12.36 1.97
C VAL A 38 -5.24 11.83 0.71
N MET A 39 -3.97 11.45 0.79
CA MET A 39 -3.29 10.73 -0.28
C MET A 39 -2.91 9.32 0.16
N ILE A 40 -3.42 8.31 -0.54
CA ILE A 40 -3.07 6.91 -0.34
C ILE A 40 -1.97 6.54 -1.34
N HIS A 41 -0.91 5.85 -0.93
CA HIS A 41 0.05 5.26 -1.86
C HIS A 41 0.08 3.73 -1.79
N ALA A 42 -0.08 3.10 -2.95
CA ALA A 42 -0.18 1.66 -3.15
C ALA A 42 0.79 1.26 -4.28
N LEU A 43 2.06 1.06 -3.91
CA LEU A 43 3.15 0.75 -4.87
C LEU A 43 3.49 -0.73 -4.85
N GLU A 44 3.50 -1.35 -6.03
CA GLU A 44 3.78 -2.76 -6.25
C GLU A 44 5.26 -2.98 -6.62
N GLY A 45 5.97 -3.88 -5.94
CA GLY A 45 7.34 -4.27 -6.30
C GLY A 45 8.28 -4.57 -5.14
N PHE A 46 7.95 -4.20 -3.91
CA PHE A 46 8.75 -4.51 -2.73
C PHE A 46 8.24 -5.78 -2.03
N SER A 47 7.08 -5.67 -1.38
CA SER A 47 6.40 -6.78 -0.72
C SER A 47 4.93 -6.77 -1.13
N ASP A 48 4.56 -7.73 -1.97
CA ASP A 48 3.23 -7.88 -2.56
C ASP A 48 2.55 -9.18 -2.12
N ALA A 49 2.74 -9.56 -0.85
CA ALA A 49 2.13 -10.75 -0.30
C ALA A 49 0.59 -10.69 -0.42
N GLY A 50 0.00 -11.76 -0.93
CA GLY A 50 -1.44 -11.83 -1.16
C GLY A 50 -1.92 -10.97 -2.34
N HIS A 51 -0.99 -10.36 -3.09
CA HIS A 51 -1.24 -9.27 -4.05
C HIS A 51 -2.14 -8.14 -3.49
N ALA A 52 -2.12 -7.93 -2.16
CA ALA A 52 -3.13 -7.11 -1.51
C ALA A 52 -3.04 -5.62 -1.89
N ILE A 53 -1.83 -5.11 -2.20
CA ILE A 53 -1.63 -3.73 -2.67
C ILE A 53 -2.33 -3.52 -4.02
N ARG A 54 -2.04 -4.40 -4.99
CA ARG A 54 -2.68 -4.40 -6.32
C ARG A 54 -4.20 -4.52 -6.21
N LEU A 55 -4.68 -5.49 -5.43
CA LEU A 55 -6.11 -5.73 -5.24
C LEU A 55 -6.81 -4.52 -4.62
N ALA A 56 -6.21 -3.88 -3.60
CA ALA A 56 -6.77 -2.69 -2.97
C ALA A 56 -6.85 -1.51 -3.95
N ALA A 57 -5.77 -1.23 -4.69
CA ALA A 57 -5.74 -0.15 -5.68
C ALA A 57 -6.73 -0.40 -6.83
N GLN A 58 -6.81 -1.64 -7.33
CA GLN A 58 -7.77 -2.01 -8.38
C GLN A 58 -9.21 -1.89 -7.89
N HIS A 59 -9.51 -2.33 -6.66
CA HIS A 59 -10.83 -2.20 -6.07
C HIS A 59 -11.30 -0.75 -6.03
N LEU A 60 -10.46 0.17 -5.52
CA LEU A 60 -10.79 1.59 -5.48
C LEU A 60 -11.03 2.17 -6.88
N LYS A 61 -10.15 1.87 -7.85
CA LYS A 61 -10.29 2.35 -9.25
C LYS A 61 -11.53 1.80 -9.96
N ASN A 62 -11.94 0.58 -9.65
CA ASN A 62 -13.06 -0.08 -10.33
C ASN A 62 -14.42 0.29 -9.73
N THR A 63 -14.46 0.67 -8.45
CA THR A 63 -15.72 0.91 -7.72
C THR A 63 -16.06 2.38 -7.51
N LEU A 64 -15.09 3.28 -7.66
CA LEU A 64 -15.25 4.72 -7.44
C LEU A 64 -14.94 5.52 -8.70
N ASP A 65 -15.57 6.69 -8.81
CA ASP A 65 -15.27 7.66 -9.86
C ASP A 65 -13.80 8.08 -9.74
N THR A 66 -13.05 7.85 -10.81
CA THR A 66 -11.59 8.00 -10.84
C THR A 66 -11.18 8.93 -11.97
N GLU A 67 -10.42 9.97 -11.64
CA GLU A 67 -9.86 10.92 -12.59
C GLU A 67 -8.32 10.91 -12.48
N LEU A 68 -7.64 10.98 -13.62
CA LEU A 68 -6.18 11.06 -13.64
C LEU A 68 -5.73 12.47 -13.24
N VAL A 69 -4.71 12.56 -12.38
CA VAL A 69 -4.09 13.83 -11.96
C VAL A 69 -2.70 13.96 -12.58
N ALA A 70 -1.91 12.89 -12.48
CA ALA A 70 -0.56 12.89 -13.02
C ALA A 70 -0.16 11.48 -13.48
N SER A 71 0.57 11.40 -14.59
CA SER A 71 1.25 10.18 -15.03
C SER A 71 2.75 10.34 -14.84
N PHE A 72 3.37 9.47 -14.03
CA PHE A 72 4.82 9.48 -13.88
C PHE A 72 5.49 8.83 -15.08
N ALA A 73 6.72 9.26 -15.39
CA ALA A 73 7.52 8.73 -16.47
C ALA A 73 8.07 7.33 -16.12
N ILE A 74 7.19 6.33 -16.06
CA ILE A 74 7.53 4.96 -15.64
C ILE A 74 8.67 4.36 -16.48
N ASP A 75 8.75 4.72 -17.76
CA ASP A 75 9.82 4.29 -18.67
C ASP A 75 11.23 4.73 -18.20
N GLU A 76 11.31 5.86 -17.50
CA GLU A 76 12.55 6.41 -16.91
C GLU A 76 12.83 5.87 -15.50
N LEU A 77 11.88 5.14 -14.92
CA LEU A 77 11.87 4.72 -13.52
C LEU A 77 11.95 3.21 -13.33
N LEU A 78 11.56 2.43 -14.33
CA LEU A 78 11.48 0.97 -14.31
C LEU A 78 12.69 0.32 -14.98
N ASP A 79 13.26 -0.70 -14.34
CA ASP A 79 14.10 -1.67 -15.04
C ASP A 79 13.26 -2.81 -15.64
N TYR A 80 12.96 -2.66 -16.93
CA TYR A 80 12.20 -3.65 -17.71
C TYR A 80 12.85 -5.03 -17.80
N ARG A 81 14.17 -5.16 -17.58
CA ARG A 81 14.82 -6.49 -17.60
C ARG A 81 14.57 -7.25 -16.32
N SER A 82 14.51 -6.53 -15.20
CA SER A 82 14.19 -7.06 -13.87
C SER A 82 12.69 -7.39 -13.76
N ARG A 83 11.82 -6.55 -14.33
CA ARG A 83 10.36 -6.74 -14.33
C ARG A 83 9.79 -6.70 -15.75
N ARG A 84 9.93 -7.81 -16.47
CA ARG A 84 9.46 -7.93 -17.86
C ARG A 84 7.93 -7.91 -17.89
N PRO A 85 7.30 -6.93 -18.55
CA PRO A 85 5.85 -6.88 -18.60
C PRO A 85 5.30 -8.05 -19.42
N LEU A 86 4.11 -8.51 -19.03
CA LEU A 86 3.47 -9.63 -19.70
C LEU A 86 3.00 -9.24 -21.10
N MET A 87 3.20 -10.14 -22.05
CA MET A 87 2.69 -10.01 -23.40
C MET A 87 1.81 -11.22 -23.73
N THR A 88 0.62 -10.98 -24.27
CA THR A 88 -0.30 -12.05 -24.64
C THR A 88 -0.06 -12.47 -26.08
N PHE A 89 0.39 -13.71 -26.29
CA PHE A 89 0.55 -14.32 -27.61
C PHE A 89 -0.67 -15.19 -27.95
N LYS A 90 -1.33 -14.93 -29.08
CA LYS A 90 -2.51 -15.67 -29.53
C LYS A 90 -2.25 -16.31 -30.88
N THR A 91 -2.09 -17.63 -30.86
CA THR A 91 -1.83 -18.49 -32.04
C THR A 91 -0.50 -18.22 -32.74
N ASP A 92 -0.36 -17.05 -33.37
CA ASP A 92 0.77 -16.68 -34.22
C ASP A 92 1.18 -15.19 -34.13
N HIS A 93 0.52 -14.39 -33.27
CA HIS A 93 0.84 -12.96 -33.08
C HIS A 93 0.63 -12.50 -31.63
N PHE A 94 1.33 -11.43 -31.25
CA PHE A 94 1.08 -10.74 -29.98
C PHE A 94 -0.19 -9.89 -30.08
N THR A 95 -0.99 -9.89 -29.02
CA THR A 95 -2.33 -9.25 -28.98
C THR A 95 -2.50 -8.24 -27.85
N ALA A 96 -1.68 -8.34 -26.81
CA ALA A 96 -1.71 -7.41 -25.70
C ALA A 96 -0.31 -7.26 -25.09
N TYR A 97 -0.10 -6.11 -24.47
CA TYR A 97 1.06 -5.74 -23.67
C TYR A 97 0.52 -5.12 -22.39
N GLU A 98 0.88 -5.68 -21.25
CA GLU A 98 0.50 -5.12 -19.96
C GLU A 98 1.42 -3.92 -19.66
N GLU A 99 0.94 -2.72 -19.96
CA GLU A 99 1.70 -1.49 -19.80
C GLU A 99 1.99 -1.22 -18.31
N PRO A 100 3.26 -1.13 -17.90
CA PRO A 100 3.61 -0.61 -16.58
C PRO A 100 2.99 0.77 -16.36
N GLU A 101 2.37 0.98 -15.21
CA GLU A 101 1.84 2.28 -14.83
C GLU A 101 2.35 2.73 -13.48
N LEU A 102 2.49 4.05 -13.31
CA LEU A 102 2.67 4.71 -12.04
C LEU A 102 1.99 6.08 -12.16
N LYS A 103 0.84 6.22 -11.50
CA LYS A 103 -0.08 7.33 -11.72
C LYS A 103 -0.64 7.84 -10.40
N LEU A 104 -0.93 9.13 -10.37
CA LEU A 104 -1.69 9.78 -9.32
C LEU A 104 -3.11 10.02 -9.83
N TYR A 105 -4.09 9.57 -9.06
CA TYR A 105 -5.51 9.70 -9.36
C TYR A 105 -6.21 10.52 -8.29
N ALA A 106 -7.29 11.19 -8.67
CA ALA A 106 -8.30 11.75 -7.79
C ALA A 106 -9.52 10.84 -7.80
N LEU A 107 -10.01 10.49 -6.61
CA LEU A 107 -11.19 9.66 -6.43
C LEU A 107 -12.15 10.34 -5.47
N HIS A 108 -13.42 9.97 -5.56
CA HIS A 108 -14.44 10.37 -4.60
C HIS A 108 -14.95 9.13 -3.86
N ASP A 109 -15.03 9.20 -2.54
CA ASP A 109 -15.61 8.13 -1.73
C ASP A 109 -17.15 8.05 -1.92
N SER A 110 -17.81 7.10 -1.24
CA SER A 110 -19.27 6.91 -1.36
C SER A 110 -20.11 8.12 -0.90
N LEU A 111 -19.51 9.09 -0.19
CA LEU A 111 -20.15 10.34 0.23
C LEU A 111 -19.73 11.55 -0.63
N GLY A 112 -18.86 11.34 -1.63
CA GLY A 112 -18.32 12.42 -2.46
C GLY A 112 -17.12 13.14 -1.83
N THR A 113 -16.47 12.55 -0.81
CA THR A 113 -15.25 13.11 -0.22
C THR A 113 -14.07 12.84 -1.16
N PRO A 114 -13.37 13.89 -1.64
CA PRO A 114 -12.22 13.71 -2.53
C PRO A 114 -11.00 13.17 -1.77
N PHE A 115 -10.29 12.23 -2.40
CA PHE A 115 -8.99 11.75 -1.96
C PHE A 115 -8.10 11.42 -3.16
N LEU A 116 -6.80 11.26 -2.91
CA LEU A 116 -5.81 10.93 -3.92
C LEU A 116 -5.34 9.49 -3.76
N LEU A 117 -5.05 8.84 -4.88
CA LEU A 117 -4.44 7.52 -4.96
C LEU A 117 -3.20 7.56 -5.85
N LEU A 118 -2.02 7.36 -5.27
CA LEU A 118 -0.78 7.09 -6.00
C LEU A 118 -0.64 5.57 -6.12
N ALA A 119 -0.80 5.03 -7.33
CA ALA A 119 -0.79 3.58 -7.54
C ALA A 119 0.01 3.17 -8.77
N GLY A 120 0.53 1.95 -8.71
CA GLY A 120 1.25 1.31 -9.79
C GLY A 120 2.58 0.70 -9.35
N MET A 121 3.49 0.50 -10.29
CA MET A 121 4.78 -0.12 -10.03
C MET A 121 5.69 0.81 -9.24
N GLU A 122 6.28 0.29 -8.18
CA GLU A 122 7.35 0.92 -7.43
C GLU A 122 8.53 1.23 -8.37
N PRO A 123 9.07 2.46 -8.41
CA PRO A 123 10.28 2.79 -9.19
C PRO A 123 11.51 1.95 -8.80
N ASP A 124 12.26 1.44 -9.77
CA ASP A 124 13.61 0.89 -9.52
C ASP A 124 14.65 2.00 -9.40
N LEU A 125 14.44 3.10 -10.12
CA LEU A 125 15.42 4.17 -10.29
C LEU A 125 14.93 5.49 -9.66
N ARG A 126 15.88 6.37 -9.33
CA ARG A 126 15.64 7.79 -9.00
C ARG A 126 14.68 8.05 -7.82
N TRP A 127 14.68 7.19 -6.79
CA TRP A 127 13.78 7.28 -5.63
C TRP A 127 13.66 8.68 -5.03
N GLU A 128 14.77 9.35 -4.70
CA GLU A 128 14.73 10.70 -4.09
C GLU A 128 14.08 11.76 -5.00
N ARG A 129 14.30 11.67 -6.32
CA ARG A 129 13.69 12.60 -7.29
C ARG A 129 12.20 12.32 -7.45
N PHE A 130 11.81 11.04 -7.49
CA PHE A 130 10.41 10.62 -7.52
C PHE A 130 9.67 11.08 -6.25
N ILE A 131 10.22 10.79 -5.07
CA ILE A 131 9.65 11.15 -3.77
C ILE A 131 9.53 12.67 -3.64
N THR A 132 10.53 13.43 -4.07
CA THR A 132 10.45 14.90 -4.10
C THR A 132 9.33 15.39 -4.99
N ALA A 133 9.14 14.78 -6.18
CA ALA A 133 8.04 15.12 -7.08
C ALA A 133 6.66 14.82 -6.45
N VAL A 134 6.50 13.64 -5.82
CA VAL A 134 5.28 13.28 -5.09
C VAL A 134 5.00 14.26 -3.95
N ARG A 135 6.01 14.61 -3.14
CA ARG A 135 5.86 15.57 -2.04
C ARG A 135 5.41 16.95 -2.54
N LEU A 136 6.06 17.46 -3.61
CA LEU A 136 5.70 18.77 -4.17
C LEU A 136 4.28 18.76 -4.77
N LEU A 137 3.86 17.65 -5.38
CA LEU A 137 2.48 17.46 -5.82
C LEU A 137 1.52 17.46 -4.61
N ALA A 138 1.82 16.71 -3.56
CA ALA A 138 1.02 16.65 -2.35
C ALA A 138 0.86 18.04 -1.70
N GLU A 139 1.93 18.83 -1.61
CA GLU A 139 1.91 20.21 -1.11
C GLU A 139 1.02 21.12 -1.98
N ARG A 140 1.14 21.02 -3.31
CA ARG A 140 0.37 21.83 -4.26
C ARG A 140 -1.13 21.49 -4.26
N LEU A 141 -1.45 20.22 -4.03
CA LEU A 141 -2.83 19.72 -3.95
C LEU A 141 -3.41 19.84 -2.53
N GLY A 142 -2.63 20.36 -1.58
CA GLY A 142 -3.07 20.60 -0.20
C GLY A 142 -3.32 19.33 0.60
N VAL A 143 -2.60 18.24 0.32
CA VAL A 143 -2.75 16.96 1.02
C VAL A 143 -2.56 17.16 2.53
N ARG A 144 -3.55 16.72 3.32
CA ARG A 144 -3.50 16.83 4.79
C ARG A 144 -2.86 15.63 5.48
N ARG A 145 -2.91 14.46 4.84
CA ARG A 145 -2.41 13.18 5.38
C ARG A 145 -1.99 12.26 4.25
N VAL A 146 -0.87 11.58 4.45
CA VAL A 146 -0.39 10.52 3.57
C VAL A 146 -0.58 9.16 4.23
N ILE A 147 -1.20 8.21 3.53
CA ILE A 147 -1.46 6.86 4.02
C ILE A 147 -0.75 5.83 3.14
N GLY A 148 0.17 5.06 3.73
CA GLY A 148 0.91 4.02 3.04
C GLY A 148 0.30 2.64 3.18
N LEU A 149 0.23 1.89 2.08
CA LEU A 149 -0.13 0.48 2.07
C LEU A 149 1.12 -0.40 1.97
N GLY A 150 1.19 -1.42 2.83
CA GLY A 150 2.22 -2.43 2.79
C GLY A 150 1.67 -3.81 3.09
N THR A 151 2.42 -4.83 2.70
CA THR A 151 2.12 -6.23 3.05
C THR A 151 3.40 -6.88 3.55
N ILE A 152 3.27 -7.91 4.37
CA ILE A 152 4.38 -8.80 4.67
C ILE A 152 3.83 -10.22 4.91
N PRO A 153 4.43 -11.24 4.30
CA PRO A 153 4.10 -12.61 4.64
C PRO A 153 4.69 -12.97 6.01
N MET A 154 3.87 -13.59 6.85
CA MET A 154 4.20 -13.97 8.22
C MET A 154 3.81 -15.42 8.48
N ALA A 155 4.35 -15.99 9.55
CA ALA A 155 3.93 -17.27 10.10
C ALA A 155 2.58 -17.13 10.85
N VAL A 156 1.52 -16.78 10.11
CA VAL A 156 0.15 -16.66 10.60
C VAL A 156 -0.80 -17.53 9.78
N PRO A 157 -1.86 -18.10 10.37
CA PRO A 157 -2.84 -18.89 9.64
C PRO A 157 -3.93 -18.00 9.04
N HIS A 158 -4.51 -18.44 7.92
CA HIS A 158 -5.67 -17.81 7.27
C HIS A 158 -6.99 -17.97 8.04
N THR A 159 -7.01 -18.80 9.08
CA THR A 159 -8.17 -19.15 9.93
C THR A 159 -8.25 -18.32 11.21
N ARG A 160 -7.43 -17.27 11.33
CA ARG A 160 -7.45 -16.32 12.45
C ARG A 160 -7.64 -14.89 11.93
N PRO A 161 -8.08 -13.95 12.78
CA PRO A 161 -8.22 -12.56 12.37
C PRO A 161 -6.92 -12.01 11.79
N ILE A 162 -7.05 -11.32 10.66
CA ILE A 162 -5.92 -10.64 10.01
C ILE A 162 -5.36 -9.60 10.97
N THR A 163 -4.04 -9.62 11.13
CA THR A 163 -3.30 -8.66 11.94
C THR A 163 -2.50 -7.74 11.05
N MET A 164 -2.09 -6.60 11.60
CA MET A 164 -1.23 -5.65 10.89
C MET A 164 -0.33 -4.91 11.86
N THR A 165 0.72 -4.32 11.30
CA THR A 165 1.61 -3.41 12.01
C THR A 165 1.42 -2.01 11.47
N ALA A 166 0.94 -1.11 12.31
CA ALA A 166 0.78 0.30 11.99
C ALA A 166 2.00 1.11 12.43
N HIS A 167 2.35 2.12 11.64
CA HIS A 167 3.45 3.04 11.93
C HIS A 167 3.04 4.46 11.53
N SER A 168 3.49 5.47 12.27
CA SER A 168 3.11 6.88 12.05
C SER A 168 4.07 7.81 12.78
N ASN A 169 4.16 9.06 12.30
CA ASN A 169 4.80 10.14 13.05
C ASN A 169 3.90 10.76 14.14
N ASP A 170 2.62 10.36 14.21
CA ASP A 170 1.67 10.71 15.26
C ASP A 170 1.09 9.46 15.92
N LYS A 171 1.33 9.32 17.23
CA LYS A 171 0.88 8.16 18.01
C LYS A 171 -0.63 8.09 18.15
N GLU A 172 -1.34 9.21 18.05
CA GLU A 172 -2.81 9.24 18.17
C GLU A 172 -3.48 8.52 16.99
N LEU A 173 -2.87 8.56 15.80
CA LEU A 173 -3.39 7.90 14.59
C LEU A 173 -3.36 6.38 14.66
N ILE A 174 -2.47 5.83 15.49
CA ILE A 174 -2.23 4.39 15.63
C ILE A 174 -2.51 3.89 17.07
N ALA A 175 -3.25 4.65 17.88
CA ALA A 175 -3.50 4.31 19.28
C ALA A 175 -4.24 2.98 19.50
N GLU A 176 -5.00 2.53 18.50
CA GLU A 176 -5.72 1.24 18.51
C GLU A 176 -4.81 0.05 18.15
N HIS A 177 -3.61 0.32 17.63
CA HIS A 177 -2.62 -0.68 17.25
C HIS A 177 -1.60 -0.84 18.37
N THR A 178 -1.38 -2.08 18.82
CA THR A 178 -0.39 -2.34 19.88
C THR A 178 1.00 -2.45 19.25
N PRO A 179 1.98 -1.59 19.60
CA PRO A 179 3.34 -1.73 19.13
C PRO A 179 3.96 -2.99 19.73
N TRP A 180 4.46 -3.88 18.88
CA TRP A 180 5.13 -5.11 19.31
C TRP A 180 6.52 -5.27 18.69
N VAL A 181 6.84 -4.46 17.68
CA VAL A 181 8.15 -4.39 17.03
C VAL A 181 9.01 -3.33 17.76
N GLY A 182 10.22 -3.73 18.14
CA GLY A 182 11.23 -2.84 18.71
C GLY A 182 12.05 -2.12 17.64
N GLU A 183 13.31 -1.82 17.94
CA GLU A 183 14.25 -1.32 16.93
C GLU A 183 14.69 -2.48 16.03
N VAL A 184 14.43 -2.36 14.73
CA VAL A 184 14.77 -3.36 13.72
C VAL A 184 15.33 -2.69 12.46
N GLN A 185 16.21 -3.39 11.74
CA GLN A 185 16.72 -2.94 10.44
C GLN A 185 16.04 -3.69 9.31
N VAL A 186 15.41 -2.92 8.42
CA VAL A 186 14.67 -3.47 7.27
C VAL A 186 15.13 -2.84 5.96
N PRO A 187 15.16 -3.60 4.87
CA PRO A 187 15.31 -3.04 3.53
C PRO A 187 14.29 -1.93 3.27
N GLY A 188 14.78 -0.83 2.71
CA GLY A 188 13.93 0.29 2.33
C GLY A 188 13.13 -0.02 1.07
N SER A 189 11.92 0.52 1.01
CA SER A 189 11.08 0.62 -0.18
C SER A 189 10.84 2.08 -0.50
N VAL A 190 10.40 2.40 -1.71
CA VAL A 190 9.98 3.75 -2.11
C VAL A 190 8.80 4.21 -1.26
N SER A 191 7.85 3.34 -0.95
CA SER A 191 6.72 3.67 -0.05
C SER A 191 7.21 4.07 1.35
N ASN A 192 8.11 3.28 1.96
CA ASN A 192 8.62 3.56 3.30
C ASN A 192 9.51 4.81 3.31
N LEU A 193 10.33 4.99 2.26
CA LEU A 193 11.17 6.18 2.13
C LEU A 193 10.34 7.44 1.85
N LEU A 194 9.24 7.32 1.08
CA LEU A 194 8.27 8.39 0.87
C LEU A 194 7.69 8.83 2.21
N GLU A 195 7.18 7.88 3.00
CA GLU A 195 6.67 8.17 4.35
C GLU A 195 7.71 8.91 5.19
N PHE A 196 8.93 8.37 5.27
CA PHE A 196 10.01 8.96 6.05
C PHE A 196 10.35 10.38 5.60
N ARG A 197 10.43 10.63 4.28
CA ARG A 197 10.72 11.96 3.71
C ARG A 197 9.57 12.93 3.90
N MET A 198 8.32 12.48 3.80
CA MET A 198 7.13 13.31 4.07
C MET A 198 7.12 13.76 5.54
N ALA A 199 7.37 12.84 6.48
CA ALA A 199 7.48 13.17 7.91
C ALA A 199 8.61 14.17 8.21
N GLN A 200 9.78 14.03 7.57
CA GLN A 200 10.89 14.98 7.69
C GLN A 200 10.53 16.42 7.26
N HIS A 201 9.51 16.58 6.41
CA HIS A 201 9.02 17.87 5.94
C HIS A 201 7.75 18.33 6.68
N GLY A 202 7.38 17.66 7.79
CA GLY A 202 6.27 18.05 8.65
C GLY A 202 4.88 17.62 8.15
N HIS A 203 4.81 16.72 7.17
CA HIS A 203 3.54 16.12 6.75
C HIS A 203 3.08 15.06 7.76
N GLU A 204 1.77 14.96 7.96
CA GLU A 204 1.15 13.89 8.75
C GLU A 204 1.12 12.59 7.93
N VAL A 205 1.71 11.53 8.47
CA VAL A 205 1.86 10.25 7.75
C VAL A 205 1.48 9.07 8.62
N VAL A 206 0.89 8.05 8.00
CA VAL A 206 0.58 6.78 8.65
C VAL A 206 0.69 5.66 7.62
N GLY A 207 1.22 4.51 8.00
CA GLY A 207 1.31 3.34 7.15
C GLY A 207 0.78 2.10 7.85
N PHE A 208 0.19 1.21 7.05
CA PHE A 208 -0.37 -0.06 7.51
C PHE A 208 0.27 -1.20 6.73
N THR A 209 0.99 -2.07 7.43
CA THR A 209 1.54 -3.31 6.87
C THR A 209 0.70 -4.49 7.32
N VAL A 210 -0.09 -5.06 6.41
CA VAL A 210 -0.92 -6.23 6.70
C VAL A 210 -0.10 -7.52 6.72
N HIS A 211 -0.37 -8.40 7.68
CA HIS A 211 0.27 -9.71 7.76
C HIS A 211 -0.51 -10.74 6.95
N VAL A 212 0.15 -11.33 5.96
CA VAL A 212 -0.43 -12.35 5.09
C VAL A 212 0.15 -13.71 5.45
N PRO A 213 -0.63 -14.80 5.49
CA PRO A 213 -0.06 -16.14 5.64
C PRO A 213 1.00 -16.40 4.57
N HIS A 214 2.22 -16.78 4.95
CA HIS A 214 3.34 -16.92 4.01
C HIS A 214 3.06 -17.91 2.86
N TYR A 215 2.26 -18.95 3.10
CA TYR A 215 1.85 -19.90 2.07
C TYR A 215 0.81 -19.35 1.07
N LEU A 216 0.27 -18.15 1.31
CA LEU A 216 -0.62 -17.41 0.42
C LEU A 216 0.06 -16.19 -0.22
N ALA A 217 1.36 -15.98 0.02
CA ALA A 217 2.06 -14.77 -0.41
C ALA A 217 2.00 -14.53 -1.94
N GLN A 218 1.97 -15.60 -2.74
CA GLN A 218 2.01 -15.55 -4.21
C GLN A 218 0.63 -15.76 -4.86
N THR A 219 -0.45 -15.66 -4.07
CA THR A 219 -1.83 -15.88 -4.52
C THR A 219 -2.69 -14.68 -4.16
N ASP A 220 -3.70 -14.36 -4.96
CA ASP A 220 -4.67 -13.31 -4.58
C ASP A 220 -5.33 -13.66 -3.24
N TYR A 221 -5.19 -12.78 -2.26
CA TYR A 221 -5.79 -12.92 -0.93
C TYR A 221 -6.60 -11.64 -0.59
N PRO A 222 -7.85 -11.53 -1.10
CA PRO A 222 -8.63 -10.30 -1.00
C PRO A 222 -8.93 -9.85 0.43
N SER A 223 -8.97 -10.79 1.39
CA SER A 223 -9.13 -10.48 2.81
C SER A 223 -8.08 -9.49 3.33
N ALA A 224 -6.83 -9.57 2.84
CA ALA A 224 -5.77 -8.66 3.23
C ALA A 224 -5.97 -7.26 2.61
N ALA A 225 -6.45 -7.19 1.36
CA ALA A 225 -6.80 -5.92 0.73
C ALA A 225 -7.99 -5.25 1.44
N GLU A 226 -9.01 -6.03 1.83
CA GLU A 226 -10.16 -5.55 2.59
C GLU A 226 -9.74 -4.98 3.95
N ALA A 227 -8.84 -5.67 4.66
CA ALA A 227 -8.31 -5.20 5.93
C ALA A 227 -7.54 -3.87 5.78
N LEU A 228 -6.69 -3.74 4.75
CA LEU A 228 -5.99 -2.49 4.45
C LEU A 228 -6.97 -1.35 4.14
N LEU A 229 -7.93 -1.57 3.25
CA LEU A 229 -8.90 -0.54 2.88
C LEU A 229 -9.81 -0.13 4.04
N SER A 230 -10.13 -1.05 4.94
CA SER A 230 -10.90 -0.75 6.15
C SER A 230 -10.14 0.20 7.09
N GLU A 231 -8.83 -0.01 7.28
CA GLU A 231 -8.00 0.90 8.08
C GLU A 231 -7.76 2.24 7.41
N VAL A 232 -7.59 2.26 6.08
CA VAL A 232 -7.53 3.50 5.31
C VAL A 232 -8.83 4.28 5.45
N ALA A 233 -9.99 3.63 5.37
CA ALA A 233 -11.28 4.26 5.54
C ALA A 233 -11.39 4.92 6.93
N ARG A 234 -11.03 4.17 7.99
CA ARG A 234 -11.04 4.65 9.38
C ARG A 234 -10.09 5.82 9.58
N SER A 235 -8.82 5.67 9.23
CA SER A 235 -7.79 6.71 9.40
C SER A 235 -8.07 7.91 8.50
N GLY A 236 -8.43 7.70 7.24
CA GLY A 236 -8.72 8.75 6.28
C GLY A 236 -10.03 9.49 6.52
N SER A 237 -10.93 8.95 7.37
CA SER A 237 -12.34 9.39 7.46
C SER A 237 -13.05 9.31 6.10
N LEU A 238 -12.86 8.20 5.40
CA LEU A 238 -13.42 7.91 4.07
C LEU A 238 -14.44 6.77 4.13
N GLN A 239 -15.29 6.65 3.11
CA GLN A 239 -16.25 5.55 2.96
C GLN A 239 -16.09 4.81 1.64
N PHE A 240 -15.62 3.56 1.72
CA PHE A 240 -15.41 2.71 0.55
C PHE A 240 -16.49 1.63 0.43
N PRO A 241 -16.99 1.35 -0.79
CA PRO A 241 -17.91 0.25 -1.05
C PRO A 241 -17.13 -1.08 -1.11
N LEU A 242 -16.99 -1.78 0.01
CA LEU A 242 -16.16 -2.99 0.11
C LEU A 242 -16.89 -4.31 -0.23
N ALA A 243 -18.20 -4.28 -0.50
CA ALA A 243 -19.02 -5.49 -0.61
C ALA A 243 -18.53 -6.51 -1.66
N GLU A 244 -18.10 -6.06 -2.83
CA GLU A 244 -17.55 -6.96 -3.87
C GLU A 244 -16.23 -7.61 -3.41
N LEU A 245 -15.39 -6.84 -2.70
CA LEU A 245 -14.13 -7.34 -2.15
C LEU A 245 -14.37 -8.35 -1.02
N THR A 246 -15.34 -8.08 -0.14
CA THR A 246 -15.78 -9.01 0.92
C THR A 246 -16.29 -10.33 0.32
N GLN A 247 -17.05 -10.26 -0.78
CA GLN A 247 -17.51 -11.47 -1.47
C GLN A 247 -16.33 -12.26 -2.06
N ALA A 248 -15.41 -11.59 -2.76
CA ALA A 248 -14.21 -12.23 -3.29
C ALA A 248 -13.34 -12.85 -2.18
N ALA A 249 -13.22 -12.19 -1.04
CA ALA A 249 -12.51 -12.69 0.13
C ALA A 249 -13.13 -13.98 0.66
N ALA A 250 -14.46 -14.04 0.79
CA ALA A 250 -15.18 -15.24 1.21
C ALA A 250 -14.99 -16.41 0.22
N GLU A 251 -15.10 -16.15 -1.08
CA GLU A 251 -14.90 -17.18 -2.11
C GLU A 251 -13.47 -17.75 -2.13
N VAL A 252 -12.47 -16.90 -1.92
CA VAL A 252 -11.07 -17.32 -1.80
C VAL A 252 -10.85 -18.09 -0.50
N HIS A 253 -11.43 -17.63 0.61
CA HIS A 253 -11.34 -18.31 1.91
C HIS A 253 -11.89 -19.74 1.85
N ASP A 254 -13.07 -19.94 1.26
CA ASP A 254 -13.68 -21.26 1.09
C ASP A 254 -12.79 -22.20 0.25
N LYS A 255 -12.21 -21.69 -0.86
CA LYS A 255 -11.27 -22.46 -1.69
C LYS A 255 -10.00 -22.86 -0.93
N ILE A 256 -9.48 -21.97 -0.08
CA ILE A 256 -8.30 -22.30 0.75
C ILE A 256 -8.66 -23.39 1.74
N ASN A 257 -9.81 -23.30 2.42
CA ASN A 257 -10.27 -24.32 3.35
C ASN A 257 -10.41 -25.70 2.67
N GLU A 258 -11.03 -25.75 1.48
CA GLU A 258 -11.14 -26.99 0.71
C GLU A 258 -9.78 -27.62 0.38
N GLN A 259 -8.78 -26.81 0.01
CA GLN A 259 -7.43 -27.28 -0.28
C GLN A 259 -6.70 -27.79 0.97
N VAL A 260 -6.88 -27.11 2.10
CA VAL A 260 -6.29 -27.50 3.40
C VAL A 260 -6.92 -28.81 3.88
N GLU A 261 -8.23 -28.95 3.80
CA GLU A 261 -8.95 -30.19 4.18
C GLU A 261 -8.58 -31.38 3.29
N ALA A 262 -8.31 -31.13 2.00
CA ALA A 262 -7.87 -32.16 1.06
C ALA A 262 -6.46 -32.71 1.36
N SER A 263 -5.65 -32.03 2.19
CA SER A 263 -4.28 -32.43 2.49
C SER A 263 -3.99 -32.42 3.99
N SER A 264 -3.93 -33.62 4.60
CA SER A 264 -3.61 -33.78 6.01
C SER A 264 -2.26 -33.18 6.43
N GLU A 265 -1.30 -33.09 5.51
CA GLU A 265 -0.01 -32.45 5.75
C GLU A 265 -0.16 -30.92 5.88
N VAL A 266 -0.90 -30.31 4.96
CA VAL A 266 -1.18 -28.86 4.99
C VAL A 266 -2.02 -28.51 6.21
N ALA A 267 -3.02 -29.33 6.55
CA ALA A 267 -3.82 -29.16 7.75
C ALA A 267 -2.96 -29.13 9.03
N GLN A 268 -1.98 -30.02 9.16
CA GLN A 268 -1.06 -30.03 10.33
C GLN A 268 -0.22 -28.75 10.42
N VAL A 269 0.22 -28.20 9.28
CA VAL A 269 0.95 -26.93 9.23
C VAL A 269 0.05 -25.78 9.68
N VAL A 270 -1.18 -25.71 9.16
CA VAL A 270 -2.14 -24.67 9.55
C VAL A 270 -2.46 -24.76 11.04
N GLU A 271 -2.75 -25.95 11.58
CA GLU A 271 -2.98 -26.14 13.02
C GLU A 271 -1.78 -25.72 13.88
N ALA A 272 -0.55 -25.90 13.39
CA ALA A 272 0.64 -25.45 14.11
C ALA A 272 0.73 -23.92 14.16
N LEU A 273 0.42 -23.24 13.04
CA LEU A 273 0.37 -21.78 12.97
C LEU A 273 -0.76 -21.21 13.85
N GLU A 274 -1.91 -21.89 13.90
CA GLU A 274 -3.00 -21.55 14.82
C GLU A 274 -2.56 -21.59 16.28
N ARG A 275 -1.90 -22.68 16.71
CA ARG A 275 -1.37 -22.79 18.08
C ARG A 275 -0.36 -21.68 18.40
N GLN A 276 0.51 -21.33 17.45
CA GLN A 276 1.47 -20.23 17.62
C GLN A 276 0.78 -18.88 17.75
N TYR A 277 -0.19 -18.59 16.88
CA TYR A 277 -0.98 -17.37 16.93
C TYR A 277 -1.73 -17.23 18.25
N ASP A 278 -2.47 -18.28 18.65
CA ASP A 278 -3.29 -18.26 19.87
C ASP A 278 -2.41 -18.08 21.13
N ALA A 279 -1.22 -18.69 21.15
CA ALA A 279 -0.24 -18.51 22.23
C ALA A 279 0.31 -17.07 22.26
N PHE A 280 0.58 -16.46 21.11
CA PHE A 280 1.05 -15.08 21.02
C PHE A 280 -0.02 -14.09 21.50
N VAL A 281 -1.27 -14.24 21.06
CA VAL A 281 -2.39 -13.40 21.51
C VAL A 281 -2.58 -13.50 23.02
N ALA A 282 -2.58 -14.72 23.57
CA ALA A 282 -2.68 -14.93 25.01
C ALA A 282 -1.52 -14.27 25.78
N ALA A 283 -0.30 -14.32 25.25
CA ALA A 283 0.85 -13.64 25.85
C ALA A 283 0.73 -12.11 25.80
N GLN A 284 0.20 -11.57 24.71
CA GLN A 284 -0.01 -10.13 24.54
C GLN A 284 -1.12 -9.60 25.45
N GLU A 285 -2.24 -10.32 25.58
CA GLU A 285 -3.30 -10.00 26.54
C GLU A 285 -2.76 -9.98 27.97
N ASN A 286 -1.95 -10.99 28.35
CA ASN A 286 -1.30 -11.03 29.65
C ASN A 286 -0.31 -9.87 29.84
N ARG A 287 0.47 -9.49 28.82
CA ARG A 287 1.34 -8.31 28.87
C ARG A 287 0.54 -7.03 29.05
N SER A 288 -0.60 -6.86 28.37
CA SER A 288 -1.49 -5.71 28.53
C SER A 288 -2.05 -5.61 29.95
N LEU A 289 -2.36 -6.75 30.59
CA LEU A 289 -2.79 -6.81 31.99
C LEU A 289 -1.66 -6.46 32.98
N LEU A 290 -0.42 -6.87 32.68
CA LEU A 290 0.77 -6.63 33.51
C LEU A 290 1.37 -5.23 33.30
N ALA A 291 1.27 -4.66 32.10
CA ALA A 291 1.76 -3.33 31.74
C ALA A 291 0.99 -2.17 32.41
N ARG A 292 0.00 -2.48 33.26
CA ARG A 292 -0.57 -1.52 34.21
C ARG A 292 0.36 -1.21 35.38
N ASP A 293 1.42 -2.00 35.60
CA ASP A 293 2.46 -1.79 36.62
C ASP A 293 3.88 -1.96 36.00
N GLU A 294 4.48 -0.85 35.55
CA GLU A 294 5.90 -0.60 35.20
C GLU A 294 6.64 -1.40 34.08
N ASP A 295 7.64 -0.72 33.50
CA ASP A 295 8.43 -1.00 32.27
C ASP A 295 9.21 -2.34 32.22
N LEU A 296 9.04 -3.12 31.13
CA LEU A 296 9.89 -4.28 30.74
C LEU A 296 9.96 -4.48 29.19
N PRO A 297 11.13 -4.86 28.58
CA PRO A 297 11.33 -5.10 27.12
C PRO A 297 11.28 -6.60 26.71
N SER A 298 11.25 -7.08 25.45
CA SER A 298 10.90 -6.59 24.08
C SER A 298 10.50 -7.78 23.15
N GLY A 299 9.83 -7.49 22.02
CA GLY A 299 9.29 -8.45 21.05
C GLY A 299 10.30 -9.00 20.02
N ASP A 300 11.38 -9.61 20.49
CA ASP A 300 12.57 -9.88 19.66
C ASP A 300 12.40 -11.05 18.66
N GLU A 301 11.58 -12.06 18.96
CA GLU A 301 11.48 -13.26 18.11
C GLU A 301 10.71 -13.01 16.80
N LEU A 302 9.61 -12.27 16.84
CA LEU A 302 8.87 -11.91 15.63
C LEU A 302 9.50 -10.72 14.89
N GLY A 303 10.20 -9.83 15.62
CA GLY A 303 11.04 -8.82 14.99
C GLY A 303 12.16 -9.44 14.15
N ALA A 304 12.80 -10.51 14.65
CA ALA A 304 13.80 -11.24 13.88
C ALA A 304 13.21 -11.95 12.64
N GLU A 305 11.99 -12.48 12.71
CA GLU A 305 11.29 -13.02 11.53
C GLU A 305 10.91 -11.91 10.53
N PHE A 306 10.51 -10.74 11.02
CA PHE A 306 10.23 -9.54 10.22
C PHE A 306 11.50 -9.06 9.47
N GLU A 307 12.64 -8.95 10.17
CA GLU A 307 13.93 -8.60 9.57
C GLU A 307 14.40 -9.65 8.55
N ARG A 308 14.37 -10.93 8.93
CA ARG A 308 14.83 -12.04 8.09
C ARG A 308 14.04 -12.07 6.78
N PHE A 309 12.73 -11.85 6.84
CA PHE A 309 11.90 -11.89 5.65
C PHE A 309 12.12 -10.68 4.74
N LEU A 310 12.11 -9.46 5.28
CA LEU A 310 12.29 -8.28 4.43
C LEU A 310 13.66 -8.32 3.74
N ALA A 311 14.70 -8.84 4.42
CA ALA A 311 15.99 -9.13 3.81
C ALA A 311 15.91 -10.15 2.65
N GLN A 312 15.14 -11.24 2.79
CA GLN A 312 14.96 -12.24 1.73
C GLN A 312 14.27 -11.67 0.48
N GLN A 313 13.23 -10.85 0.63
CA GLN A 313 12.58 -10.23 -0.53
C GLN A 313 13.46 -9.21 -1.25
N ALA A 314 14.32 -8.48 -0.53
CA ALA A 314 15.30 -7.60 -1.16
C ALA A 314 16.35 -8.38 -1.98
N ASP A 315 16.70 -9.59 -1.56
CA ASP A 315 17.72 -10.45 -2.18
C ASP A 315 17.21 -11.26 -3.38
N ASP A 316 15.89 -11.50 -3.51
CA ASP A 316 15.29 -12.21 -4.66
C ASP A 316 15.27 -11.38 -5.97
N LYS A 317 15.88 -10.18 -5.97
CA LYS A 317 16.25 -9.48 -7.20
C LYS A 317 17.40 -10.23 -7.90
N PRO A 318 17.37 -10.45 -9.23
CA PRO A 318 18.40 -11.24 -9.89
C PRO A 318 19.76 -10.58 -9.72
N LYS A 319 20.71 -11.30 -9.10
CA LYS A 319 22.13 -10.91 -9.09
C LYS A 319 22.65 -11.01 -10.51
N ASP A 320 23.16 -9.90 -11.05
CA ASP A 320 23.97 -9.89 -12.27
C ASP A 320 25.17 -10.82 -12.05
N ASP A 321 25.13 -12.01 -12.66
CA ASP A 321 26.31 -12.82 -12.90
C ASP A 321 27.10 -12.16 -14.04
N ASP A 322 28.05 -11.31 -13.65
CA ASP A 322 29.13 -10.84 -14.52
C ASP A 322 30.03 -12.03 -14.90
N ASN A 323 29.96 -12.46 -16.16
CA ASN A 323 31.01 -13.24 -16.82
C ASN A 323 31.12 -12.91 -18.30
#